data_AF-A0A3R9AT11-F1
#
_entry.id   AF-A0A3R9AT11-F1
#
_cell.length_a   1.000
_cell.length_b   1.000
_cell.length_c   1.000
_cell.angle_alpha   90.00
_cell.angle_beta   90.00
_cell.angle_gamma   90.00
#
_symmetry.space_group_name_H-M   'P 1'
#
loop_
_entity.id
_entity.type
_entity.pdbx_description
1 polymer ?
#
loop_
_entity_poly.entity_id
_entity_poly.type
_entity_poly.pdbx_seq_one_letter_code
_entity_poly.pdbx_strand_id
1 'polypeptide(L)' 'MTRIALFVAVALAGCSAPDRTAEKFAADPDAAARVVAACDAGRTETECDAARRGLAEARRDARMGAYEQAF' A
#
# COMPACT_ATOMS: atom_id res chain seq x y z
N MET A 1 47.73 -2.46 -18.35
CA MET A 1 46.70 -3.20 -17.57
C MET A 1 46.41 -2.38 -16.33
N THR A 2 45.37 -1.55 -16.39
CA THR A 2 45.16 -0.43 -15.47
C THR A 2 44.02 -0.75 -14.51
N ARG A 3 44.31 -0.65 -13.20
CA ARG A 3 43.43 -0.94 -12.06
C ARG A 3 42.52 0.26 -11.75
N ILE A 4 41.28 0.29 -12.25
CA ILE A 4 40.16 1.16 -11.79
C ILE A 4 38.89 0.48 -12.38
N ALA A 5 37.76 0.20 -11.74
CA ALA A 5 37.15 0.70 -10.52
C ALA A 5 36.30 -0.42 -9.90
N LEU A 6 36.64 -0.78 -8.66
CA LEU A 6 35.67 -1.13 -7.63
C LEU A 6 34.69 0.06 -7.49
N PHE A 7 33.42 -0.17 -7.12
CA PHE A 7 32.37 0.83 -6.80
C PHE A 7 31.31 1.18 -7.86
N VAL A 8 30.47 0.20 -8.25
CA VAL A 8 29.09 0.50 -8.68
C VAL A 8 28.13 -0.52 -8.07
N ALA A 9 27.91 -0.43 -6.76
CA ALA A 9 26.95 -1.30 -6.07
C ALA A 9 26.08 -0.56 -5.02
N VAL A 10 26.07 0.78 -4.99
CA VAL A 10 25.29 1.53 -3.99
C VAL A 10 24.61 2.74 -4.64
N ALA A 11 23.55 2.51 -5.42
CA ALA A 11 22.73 3.60 -5.95
C ALA A 11 21.23 3.26 -6.13
N LEU A 12 20.69 2.25 -5.43
CA LEU A 12 19.26 1.91 -5.48
C LEU A 12 18.56 1.95 -4.10
N ALA A 13 19.27 2.31 -3.02
CA ALA A 13 18.71 2.41 -1.68
C ALA A 13 18.13 3.81 -1.34
N GLY A 14 17.81 4.62 -2.37
CA GLY A 14 17.35 6.00 -2.22
C GLY A 14 15.97 6.31 -2.79
N CYS A 15 15.28 5.34 -3.39
CA CYS A 15 13.88 5.51 -3.79
C CYS A 15 13.00 4.96 -2.66
N SER A 16 12.61 5.81 -1.71
CA SER A 16 11.43 5.52 -0.90
C SER A 16 10.28 5.25 -1.88
N ALA A 17 9.71 4.04 -1.84
CA ALA A 17 8.52 3.76 -2.65
C ALA A 17 7.47 4.85 -2.36
N PRO A 18 6.80 5.40 -3.38
CA PRO A 18 5.77 6.39 -3.15
C PRO A 18 4.69 5.81 -2.24
N ASP A 19 4.18 6.65 -1.32
CA ASP A 19 3.05 6.27 -0.45
C ASP A 19 1.90 5.72 -1.29
N ARG A 20 1.33 4.59 -0.84
CA ARG A 20 0.24 3.94 -1.54
C ARG A 20 -1.04 4.78 -1.46
N THR A 21 -1.70 4.91 -2.60
CA THR A 21 -2.98 5.62 -2.71
C THR A 21 -4.15 4.78 -2.20
N ALA A 22 -5.30 5.41 -1.98
CA ALA A 22 -6.53 4.70 -1.61
C ALA A 22 -6.91 3.63 -2.63
N GLU A 23 -6.78 3.90 -3.93
CA GLU A 23 -7.06 2.93 -5.00
C GLU A 23 -6.13 1.70 -4.93
N LYS A 24 -4.85 1.90 -4.58
CA LYS A 24 -3.92 0.79 -4.37
C LYS A 24 -4.31 -0.08 -3.18
N PHE A 25 -4.83 0.53 -2.12
CA PHE A 25 -5.38 -0.20 -0.98
C PHE A 25 -6.73 -0.84 -1.27
N ALA A 26 -7.57 -0.24 -2.11
CA ALA A 26 -8.84 -0.84 -2.53
C ALA A 26 -8.60 -2.12 -3.35
N ALA A 27 -7.54 -2.16 -4.14
CA ALA A 27 -7.11 -3.35 -4.89
C ALA A 27 -6.50 -4.47 -4.03
N ASP A 28 -6.06 -4.17 -2.80
CA ASP A 28 -5.53 -5.14 -1.83
C ASP A 28 -6.08 -4.84 -0.41
N PRO A 29 -7.33 -5.25 -0.13
CA PRO A 29 -8.00 -4.95 1.13
C PRO A 29 -7.32 -5.59 2.34
N ASP A 30 -6.62 -6.71 2.17
CA ASP A 30 -5.87 -7.36 3.25
C ASP A 30 -4.65 -6.53 3.64
N ALA A 31 -3.92 -5.98 2.66
CA ALA A 31 -2.85 -5.02 2.94
C ALA A 31 -3.39 -3.75 3.59
N ALA A 32 -4.53 -3.24 3.13
CA ALA A 32 -5.18 -2.09 3.74
C ALA A 32 -5.54 -2.35 5.21
N ALA A 33 -6.11 -3.52 5.52
CA ALA A 33 -6.46 -3.90 6.89
C ALA A 33 -5.23 -3.98 7.82
N ARG A 34 -4.10 -4.51 7.33
CA ARG A 34 -2.85 -4.55 8.11
C ARG A 34 -2.31 -3.16 8.42
N VAL A 35 -2.36 -2.24 7.46
CA VAL A 35 -1.93 -0.85 7.66
C VAL A 35 -2.87 -0.12 8.60
N VAL A 36 -4.19 -0.26 8.44
CA VAL A 36 -5.17 0.32 9.37
C VAL A 36 -4.93 -0.19 10.80
N ALA A 37 -4.73 -1.49 10.99
CA ALA A 37 -4.43 -2.05 12.31
C ALA A 37 -3.10 -1.50 12.90
N ALA A 38 -2.10 -1.28 12.05
CA ALA A 38 -0.86 -0.62 12.46
C ALA A 38 -1.10 0.82 12.94
N CYS A 39 -1.92 1.58 12.20
CA CYS A 39 -2.30 2.95 12.53
C CYS A 39 -3.11 3.02 13.83
N ASP A 40 -4.07 2.11 14.01
CA ASP A 40 -4.91 2.04 15.22
C ASP A 40 -4.09 1.64 16.46
N ALA A 41 -2.99 0.90 16.28
CA ALA A 41 -2.00 0.61 17.31
C ALA A 41 -1.08 1.79 17.65
N GLY A 42 -1.30 2.97 17.06
CA GLY A 42 -0.57 4.20 17.33
C GLY A 42 0.67 4.41 16.44
N ARG A 43 0.89 3.60 15.39
CA ARG A 43 1.91 3.92 14.39
C ARG A 43 1.45 5.09 13.53
N THR A 44 2.23 6.16 13.51
CA THR A 44 2.05 7.26 12.57
C THR A 44 2.70 6.91 11.24
N GLU A 45 1.91 6.32 10.34
CA GLU A 45 2.31 6.09 8.95
C GLU A 45 1.63 7.14 8.05
N THR A 46 2.33 7.60 7.02
CA THR A 46 1.82 8.53 6.00
C THR A 46 0.61 7.95 5.25
N GLU A 47 0.52 6.62 5.20
CA GLU A 47 -0.50 5.89 4.46
C GLU A 47 -1.82 5.67 5.23
N CYS A 48 -1.92 6.05 6.51
CA CYS A 48 -3.07 5.69 7.35
C CYS A 48 -4.43 6.14 6.78
N ASP A 49 -4.51 7.37 6.26
CA ASP A 49 -5.75 7.88 5.68
C ASP A 49 -6.09 7.22 4.36
N ALA A 50 -5.08 6.97 3.52
CA ALA A 50 -5.24 6.25 2.26
C ALA A 50 -5.71 4.81 2.50
N ALA A 51 -5.10 4.11 3.47
CA ALA A 51 -5.47 2.75 3.84
C ALA A 51 -6.90 2.65 4.37
N ARG A 52 -7.33 3.59 5.23
CA ARG A 52 -8.70 3.65 5.74
C ARG A 52 -9.72 3.86 4.61
N ARG A 53 -9.45 4.79 3.69
CA ARG A 53 -10.32 5.06 2.54
C ARG A 53 -10.39 3.86 1.60
N GLY A 54 -9.24 3.29 1.22
CA GLY A 54 -9.19 2.13 0.33
C GLY A 54 -9.89 0.91 0.90
N LEU A 55 -9.75 0.63 2.21
CA LEU A 55 -10.46 -0.47 2.87
C LEU A 55 -11.99 -0.25 2.87
N ALA A 56 -12.44 0.99 3.09
CA ALA A 56 -13.86 1.31 3.04
C ALA A 56 -14.45 1.14 1.63
N GLU A 57 -13.69 1.54 0.60
CA GLU A 57 -14.06 1.37 -0.80
C GLU A 57 -14.13 -0.11 -1.20
N ALA A 58 -13.10 -0.90 -0.90
CA ALA A 58 -13.12 -2.34 -1.18
C ALA A 58 -14.32 -3.06 -0.54
N ARG A 59 -14.69 -2.68 0.70
CA ARG A 59 -15.87 -3.22 1.38
C ARG A 59 -17.17 -2.79 0.73
N ARG A 60 -17.25 -1.55 0.22
CA ARG A 60 -18.41 -1.08 -0.55
C ARG A 60 -18.56 -1.91 -1.81
N ASP A 61 -17.49 -2.10 -2.56
CA ASP A 61 -17.51 -2.83 -3.84
C ASP A 61 -17.85 -4.30 -3.62
N ALA A 62 -17.29 -4.93 -2.59
CA ALA A 62 -17.66 -6.29 -2.20
C ALA A 62 -19.15 -6.43 -1.88
N ARG A 63 -19.75 -5.45 -1.21
CA ARG A 63 -21.21 -5.42 -0.95
C ARG A 63 -22.00 -5.27 -2.25
N MET A 64 -21.57 -4.40 -3.15
CA MET A 64 -22.25 -4.20 -4.43
C MET A 64 -22.17 -5.44 -5.33
N GLY A 65 -21.00 -6.07 -5.43
CA GLY A 65 -20.83 -7.32 -6.17
C GLY A 65 -21.66 -8.47 -5.59
N ALA A 66 -21.85 -8.52 -4.27
CA ALA A 66 -22.75 -9.49 -3.65
C ALA A 66 -24.22 -9.24 -4.01
N TYR A 67 -24.66 -7.98 -4.14
CA TYR A 67 -26.00 -7.67 -4.66
C TYR A 67 -26.15 -8.08 -6.13
N GLU A 68 -25.16 -7.81 -6.97
CA GLU A 68 -25.19 -8.17 -8.40
C GLU A 68 -25.26 -9.69 -8.64
N GLN A 69 -24.65 -10.49 -7.76
CA GLN A 69 -24.68 -11.96 -7.87
C GLN A 69 -25.97 -12.59 -7.32
N ALA A 70 -26.74 -11.84 -6.51
CA ALA A 70 -27.95 -12.35 -5.86
C ALA A 70 -29.22 -12.23 -6.73
N PHE A 71 -29.15 -11.52 -7.85
CA PHE A 71 -30.25 -11.25 -8.78
C PHE A 71 -29.87 -11.58 -10.22
#